data_AF-A0A2V7VG41-F1
#
_entry.id   AF-A0A2V7VG41-F1
#
_cell.length_a   1.000
_cell.length_b   1.000
_cell.length_c   1.000
_cell.angle_alpha   90.00
_cell.angle_beta   90.00
_cell.angle_gamma   90.00
#
_symmetry.space_group_name_H-M   'P 1'
#
loop_
_entity.id
_entity.type
_entity.pdbx_description
1 polymer ?
#
loop_
_entity_poly.entity_id
_entity_poly.type
_entity_poly.pdbx_seq_one_letter_code
_entity_poly.pdbx_strand_id
1 'polypeptide(L)' 'MGRTAVALRLNELAREMAVAGIRARHPDYGEEQVRLALFRLIFGDELTRKVWPGRDLVDP' A
#
# COMPACT_ATOMS: atom_id res chain seq x y z
N MET A 1 -27.27 -2.81 7.65
CA MET A 1 -26.55 -1.93 6.70
C MET A 1 -25.49 -1.03 7.36
N GLY A 2 -25.61 -0.56 8.61
CA GLY A 2 -24.67 0.44 9.16
C GLY A 2 -23.22 -0.02 9.42
N ARG A 3 -23.00 -1.24 9.92
CA ARG A 3 -21.66 -1.72 10.32
C ARG A 3 -20.69 -1.91 9.15
N THR A 4 -21.17 -2.44 8.04
CA THR A 4 -20.36 -2.65 6.82
C THR A 4 -19.92 -1.32 6.22
N ALA A 5 -20.81 -0.32 6.18
CA ALA A 5 -20.47 1.01 5.66
C ALA A 5 -19.36 1.69 6.48
N VAL A 6 -19.41 1.56 7.82
CA VAL A 6 -18.35 2.06 8.71
C VAL A 6 -17.03 1.33 8.45
N ALA A 7 -17.06 0.00 8.32
CA ALA A 7 -15.85 -0.78 8.03
C ALA A 7 -15.20 -0.39 6.70
N LEU A 8 -15.99 -0.18 5.64
CA LEU A 8 -15.48 0.27 4.33
C LEU A 8 -14.84 1.67 4.42
N ARG A 9 -15.47 2.60 5.15
CA ARG A 9 -14.93 3.95 5.35
C ARG A 9 -13.60 3.93 6.11
N LEU A 10 -13.51 3.09 7.16
CA LEU A 10 -12.26 2.92 7.90
C LEU A 10 -11.16 2.28 7.06
N ASN A 11 -11.52 1.35 6.17
CA ASN A 11 -10.57 0.74 5.26
C ASN A 11 -9.99 1.77 4.27
N GLU A 12 -10.83 2.63 3.68
CA GLU A 12 -10.34 3.68 2.79
C GLU A 12 -9.44 4.68 3.54
N LEU A 13 -9.83 5.11 4.75
CA LEU A 13 -9.02 6.02 5.54
C LEU A 13 -7.65 5.39 5.90
N ALA A 14 -7.62 4.12 6.28
CA ALA A 14 -6.38 3.40 6.56
C ALA A 14 -5.47 3.35 5.32
N ARG A 15 -6.06 3.12 4.13
CA ARG A 15 -5.35 3.13 2.86
C ARG A 15 -4.79 4.51 2.53
N GLU A 16 -5.58 5.57 2.66
CA GLU A 16 -5.14 6.95 2.42
C GLU A 16 -3.98 7.33 3.35
N MET A 17 -4.09 7.01 4.64
CA MET A 17 -3.04 7.27 5.63
C MET A 17 -1.75 6.50 5.32
N ALA A 18 -1.85 5.24 4.91
CA ALA A 18 -0.69 4.46 4.50
C ALA A 18 0.00 5.08 3.28
N VAL A 19 -0.76 5.47 2.26
CA VAL A 19 -0.25 6.14 1.05
C VAL A 19 0.43 7.47 1.39
N ALA A 20 -0.19 8.29 2.25
CA ALA A 20 0.39 9.55 2.70
C ALA A 20 1.71 9.31 3.45
N GLY A 21 1.77 8.29 4.31
CA GLY A 21 2.99 7.90 5.02
C GLY A 21 4.11 7.45 4.09
N ILE A 22 3.80 6.62 3.08
CA ILE A 22 4.77 6.18 2.06
C ILE A 22 5.36 7.39 1.33
N ARG A 23 4.51 8.30 0.84
CA ARG A 23 4.94 9.51 0.12
C ARG A 23 5.77 10.46 0.98
N ALA A 24 5.46 10.56 2.28
CA ALA A 24 6.21 11.39 3.20
C ALA A 24 7.62 10.84 3.46
N ARG A 25 7.79 9.52 3.51
CA ARG A 25 9.11 8.87 3.67
C ARG A 25 9.91 8.84 2.38
N HIS A 26 9.23 8.66 1.25
CA HIS A 26 9.82 8.45 -0.07
C HIS A 26 9.28 9.48 -1.06
N PRO A 27 9.69 10.76 -0.97
CA PRO A 27 9.15 11.84 -1.81
C PRO A 27 9.42 11.65 -3.31
N ASP A 28 10.45 10.87 -3.66
CA ASP A 28 10.83 10.59 -5.05
C ASP A 28 10.06 9.41 -5.67
N TYR A 29 9.19 8.73 -4.90
CA TYR A 29 8.41 7.61 -5.44
C TYR A 29 7.34 8.07 -6.41
N GLY A 30 7.38 7.50 -7.61
CA GLY A 30 6.28 7.56 -8.57
C GLY A 30 5.09 6.70 -8.13
N GLU A 31 3.96 6.83 -8.82
CA GLU A 31 2.71 6.13 -8.46
C GLU A 31 2.86 4.60 -8.40
N GLU A 32 3.65 4.02 -9.32
CA GLU A 32 3.93 2.59 -9.36
C GLU A 32 4.66 2.11 -8.09
N GLN A 33 5.66 2.88 -7.65
CA GLN A 33 6.44 2.58 -6.45
C GLN A 33 5.59 2.72 -5.19
N VAL A 34 4.74 3.75 -5.11
CA VAL A 34 3.79 3.92 -4.01
C VAL A 34 2.83 2.72 -3.94
N ARG A 35 2.34 2.24 -5.08
CA ARG A 35 1.45 1.06 -5.11
C ARG A 35 2.15 -0.22 -4.67
N LEU A 36 3.39 -0.42 -5.13
CA LEU A 36 4.19 -1.58 -4.76
C LEU A 36 4.57 -1.57 -3.27
N ALA A 37 4.95 -0.41 -2.74
CA ALA A 37 5.17 -0.16 -1.32
C ALA A 37 3.94 -0.48 -0.48
N LEU A 38 2.77 0.04 -0.88
CA LEU A 38 1.51 -0.25 -0.18
C LEU A 38 1.18 -1.76 -0.21
N PHE A 39 1.37 -2.42 -1.35
CA PHE A 39 1.12 -3.85 -1.46
C PHE A 39 2.06 -4.65 -0.55
N ARG A 40 3.35 -4.31 -0.55
CA ARG A 40 4.36 -4.93 0.32
C ARG A 40 4.04 -4.72 1.80
N LEU A 41 3.57 -3.54 2.18
CA LEU A 41 3.15 -3.25 3.56
C LEU A 41 2.00 -4.16 4.02
N ILE A 42 1.03 -4.43 3.14
CA ILE A 42 -0.18 -5.19 3.49
C ILE A 42 0.06 -6.70 3.44
N PHE A 43 0.77 -7.17 2.42
CA PHE A 43 0.87 -8.60 2.10
C PHE A 43 2.27 -9.21 2.32
N GLY A 44 3.27 -8.37 2.57
CA GLY A 44 4.64 -8.79 2.78
C GLY A 44 5.39 -9.15 1.50
N ASP A 45 6.68 -9.44 1.69
CA ASP A 45 7.63 -9.67 0.59
C ASP A 45 7.29 -10.89 -0.27
N GLU A 46 6.81 -11.97 0.34
CA GLU A 46 6.51 -13.24 -0.34
C GLU A 46 5.47 -13.05 -1.45
N LEU A 47 4.32 -12.49 -1.10
CA LEU A 47 3.25 -12.26 -2.07
C LEU A 47 3.61 -11.14 -3.06
N THR A 48 4.36 -10.13 -2.61
CA THR A 48 4.83 -9.06 -3.51
C THR A 48 5.69 -9.61 -4.63
N ARG A 49 6.65 -10.50 -4.31
CA ARG A 49 7.52 -11.16 -5.31
C ARG A 49 6.74 -12.08 -6.24
N LYS A 50 5.71 -12.78 -5.76
CA LYS A 50 4.85 -13.62 -6.61
C LYS A 50 4.05 -12.82 -7.63
N VAL A 51 3.55 -11.64 -7.24
CA VAL A 51 2.75 -10.78 -8.13
C VAL A 51 3.62 -9.98 -9.10
N TRP A 52 4.81 -9.55 -8.68
CA TRP A 52 5.79 -8.84 -9.51
C TRP A 52 7.16 -9.54 -9.55
N PRO A 53 7.29 -10.70 -10.22
CA PRO A 53 8.49 -11.54 -10.18
C PRO A 53 9.74 -10.97 -10.86
N GLY A 54 9.66 -9.77 -11.44
CA GLY A 54 10.79 -9.09 -12.11
C GLY A 54 11.04 -7.67 -11.61
N ARG A 55 10.50 -7.31 -10.45
CA ARG A 55 10.69 -5.98 -9.86
C ARG A 55 11.35 -6.09 -8.50
N ASP A 56 12.27 -5.17 -8.24
CA ASP A 56 12.86 -5.04 -6.91
C ASP A 56 11.79 -4.61 -5.90
N LEU A 57 11.96 -5.07 -4.66
CA LEU A 57 11.15 -4.59 -3.56
C LEU A 57 11.51 -3.14 -3.28
N VAL A 58 10.47 -2.34 -3.04
CA VAL A 58 10.59 -0.96 -2.57
C VAL A 58 10.22 -0.90 -1.11
N ASP A 59 10.83 0.02 -0.38
CA ASP A 59 10.53 0.20 1.04
C ASP A 59 9.21 0.93 1.24
N PRO A 60 8.33 0.46 2.14
CA PRO A 60 7.08 1.14 2.44
C PRO A 60 7.26 2.43 3.26
#